data_AF-J3K5I5-F1
#
_entry.id   AF-J3K5I5-F1
#
_cell.length_a   1.000
_cell.length_b   1.000
_cell.length_c   1.000
_cell.angle_alpha   90.00
_cell.angle_beta   90.00
_cell.angle_gamma   90.00
#
_symmetry.space_group_name_H-M   'P 1'
#
loop_
_entity.id
_entity.type
_entity.pdbx_description
1 polymer ?
#
loop_
_entity_poly.entity_id
_entity_poly.type
_entity_poly.pdbx_seq_one_letter_code
_entity_poly.pdbx_strand_id
1 'polypeptide(L)'
;MEILQGIAYIHCKLQITHGSINCQNVFVSFTGCIKIGDIGGSMLSGSKDNPEIDTQSVGFVMREIMEPGHSYLNPKTFTLDKPEKWSLELLEFFEKTKNSTGTDLLNHVFLAYSPGPGCLSPPAVSAGCLSKREWKPFG
;
A
#
# COMPACT_ATOMS: atom_id res chain seq x y z
N MET A 1 -7.67 -2.99 0.02
CA MET A 1 -7.98 -3.95 -1.06
C MET A 1 -7.54 -3.41 -2.42
N GLU A 2 -7.79 -2.12 -2.65
CA GLU A 2 -7.61 -1.36 -3.88
C GLU A 2 -6.16 -1.35 -4.39
N ILE A 3 -5.16 -1.32 -3.51
CA ILE A 3 -3.75 -1.43 -3.92
C ILE A 3 -3.50 -2.76 -4.64
N LEU A 4 -4.01 -3.87 -4.11
CA LEU A 4 -3.85 -5.19 -4.73
C LEU A 4 -4.60 -5.31 -6.06
N GLN A 5 -5.77 -4.69 -6.18
CA GLN A 5 -6.50 -4.61 -7.44
C GLN A 5 -5.70 -3.83 -8.49
N GLY A 6 -5.05 -2.73 -8.08
CA GLY A 6 -4.12 -1.97 -8.92
C GLY A 6 -2.93 -2.81 -9.36
N ILE A 7 -2.28 -3.52 -8.43
CA ILE A 7 -1.16 -4.43 -8.73
C ILE A 7 -1.58 -5.52 -9.71
N ALA A 8 -2.70 -6.19 -9.47
CA ALA A 8 -3.23 -7.22 -10.35
C ALA A 8 -3.51 -6.67 -11.75
N TYR A 9 -4.03 -5.44 -11.86
CA TYR A 9 -4.21 -4.78 -13.16
C TYR A 9 -2.87 -4.53 -13.86
N ILE A 10 -1.89 -3.98 -13.15
CA ILE A 10 -0.56 -3.69 -13.68
C ILE A 10 0.10 -4.98 -14.22
N HIS A 11 0.13 -6.03 -13.39
CA HIS A 11 0.73 -7.32 -13.77
C HIS A 11 -0.04 -8.00 -14.90
N CYS A 12 -1.37 -8.13 -14.79
CA CYS A 12 -2.14 -8.94 -15.74
C CYS A 12 -2.51 -8.20 -17.03
N LYS A 13 -2.74 -6.88 -16.99
CA LYS A 13 -3.18 -6.10 -18.16
C LYS A 13 -2.06 -5.32 -18.81
N LEU A 14 -1.17 -4.72 -18.02
CA LEU A 14 -0.03 -3.96 -18.56
C LEU A 14 1.20 -4.82 -18.80
N GLN A 15 1.27 -6.01 -18.17
CA GLN A 15 2.37 -6.96 -18.33
C GLN A 15 3.73 -6.35 -17.96
N ILE A 16 3.73 -5.56 -16.88
CA ILE A 16 4.91 -4.92 -16.28
C ILE A 16 4.87 -5.07 -14.75
N THR A 17 6.01 -4.83 -14.09
CA THR A 17 6.14 -4.64 -12.63
C THR A 17 6.19 -3.15 -12.31
N HIS A 18 5.46 -2.67 -11.31
CA HIS A 18 5.50 -1.26 -10.90
C HIS A 18 6.86 -0.91 -10.28
N GLY A 19 7.38 -1.72 -9.36
CA GLY A 19 8.73 -1.64 -8.81
C GLY A 19 8.95 -0.56 -7.75
N SER A 20 8.05 0.41 -7.63
CA SER A 20 8.17 1.52 -6.67
C SER A 20 6.91 1.74 -5.82
N ILE A 21 6.19 0.67 -5.46
CA ILE A 21 5.02 0.78 -4.58
C ILE A 21 5.49 1.13 -3.16
N ASN A 22 5.00 2.26 -2.63
CA ASN A 22 5.29 2.76 -1.29
C ASN A 22 4.25 3.83 -0.89
N CYS A 23 4.32 4.37 0.32
CA CYS A 23 3.38 5.38 0.83
C CYS A 23 3.37 6.71 0.05
N GLN A 24 4.42 7.02 -0.73
CA GLN A 24 4.50 8.23 -1.56
C GLN A 24 3.81 8.06 -2.92
N ASN A 25 3.80 6.82 -3.44
CA ASN A 25 3.21 6.46 -4.73
C ASN A 25 1.79 5.88 -4.61
N VAL A 26 1.23 5.84 -3.39
CA VAL A 26 -0.16 5.44 -3.13
C VAL A 26 -0.95 6.66 -2.67
N PHE A 27 -1.89 7.09 -3.52
CA PHE A 27 -2.69 8.29 -3.30
C PHE A 27 -4.07 7.94 -2.78
N VAL A 28 -4.57 8.73 -1.83
CA VAL A 28 -5.94 8.64 -1.31
C VAL A 28 -6.69 9.92 -1.66
N SER A 29 -7.83 9.80 -2.34
CA SER A 29 -8.70 10.94 -2.63
C SER A 29 -9.54 11.36 -1.43
N PHE A 30 -10.15 12.55 -1.48
CA PHE A 30 -11.12 13.00 -0.47
C PHE A 30 -12.37 12.11 -0.37
N THR A 31 -12.67 11.34 -1.41
CA THR A 31 -13.73 10.34 -1.43
C THR A 31 -13.26 8.96 -0.94
N GLY A 32 -12.05 8.88 -0.40
CA GLY A 32 -11.46 7.64 0.13
C GLY A 32 -11.06 6.63 -0.96
N CYS A 33 -10.96 7.05 -2.23
CA CYS A 33 -10.49 6.17 -3.30
C CYS A 33 -8.97 6.10 -3.31
N ILE A 34 -8.42 4.90 -3.46
CA ILE A 34 -6.98 4.67 -3.54
C ILE A 34 -6.55 4.52 -5.01
N LYS A 35 -5.42 5.14 -5.38
CA LYS A 35 -4.78 4.97 -6.70
C LYS A 35 -3.27 4.83 -6.56
N ILE A 36 -2.69 3.98 -7.40
CA ILE A 36 -1.24 3.86 -7.57
C ILE A 36 -0.82 4.91 -8.61
N GLY A 37 0.21 5.70 -8.30
CA GLY A 37 0.81 6.67 -9.23
C GLY A 37 2.28 6.36 -9.51
N ASP A 38 2.93 7.22 -10.30
CA ASP A 38 4.34 7.11 -10.70
C ASP A 38 4.71 5.84 -11.52
N ILE A 39 3.74 5.30 -12.26
CA ILE A 39 3.94 4.14 -13.14
C ILE A 39 4.74 4.43 -14.42
N GLY A 40 4.93 5.71 -14.76
CA GLY A 40 5.51 6.14 -16.03
C GLY A 40 6.92 5.56 -16.27
N GLY A 41 7.75 5.51 -15.23
CA GLY A 41 9.10 4.93 -15.32
C GLY A 41 9.08 3.45 -15.71
N SER A 42 8.14 2.68 -15.15
CA SER A 42 8.02 1.24 -15.39
C SER A 42 7.41 0.92 -16.75
N MET A 43 6.53 1.79 -17.25
CA MET A 43 6.02 1.69 -18.62
C MET A 43 7.12 1.95 -19.66
N LEU A 44 8.01 2.91 -19.40
CA LEU A 44 9.12 3.24 -20.30
C LEU A 44 10.22 2.17 -20.29
N SER A 45 10.52 1.60 -19.13
CA SER A 45 11.52 0.52 -19.00
C SER A 45 10.98 -0.82 -19.49
N GLY A 46 9.66 -1.01 -19.50
CA GLY A 46 9.02 -2.29 -19.83
C GLY A 46 9.39 -3.41 -18.85
N SER A 47 9.79 -3.06 -17.63
CA SER A 47 10.25 -4.03 -16.62
C SER A 47 9.19 -5.08 -16.34
N LYS A 48 9.55 -6.36 -16.49
CA LYS A 48 8.72 -7.52 -16.15
C LYS A 48 9.28 -8.34 -15.00
N ASP A 49 10.40 -7.89 -14.46
CA ASP A 49 11.18 -8.69 -13.54
C ASP A 49 10.56 -8.59 -12.14
N ASN A 50 10.45 -9.75 -11.49
CA ASN A 50 10.12 -9.92 -10.07
C ASN A 50 8.82 -9.19 -9.64
N PRO A 51 7.64 -9.58 -10.17
CA PRO A 51 6.34 -9.01 -9.79
C PRO A 51 6.08 -9.11 -8.27
N GLU A 52 6.73 -10.04 -7.57
CA GLU A 52 6.69 -10.21 -6.13
C GLU A 52 7.20 -8.98 -5.36
N ILE A 53 8.03 -8.12 -5.98
CA ILE A 53 8.46 -6.85 -5.39
C ILE A 53 7.26 -5.96 -5.07
N ASP A 54 6.27 -5.90 -5.97
CA ASP A 54 5.10 -5.04 -5.78
C ASP A 54 4.25 -5.49 -4.59
N THR A 55 4.10 -6.81 -4.42
CA THR A 55 3.39 -7.38 -3.28
C THR A 55 4.20 -7.29 -1.99
N GLN A 56 5.52 -7.45 -2.05
CA GLN A 56 6.38 -7.24 -0.89
C GLN A 56 6.29 -5.78 -0.41
N SER A 57 6.26 -4.83 -1.34
CA SER A 57 6.01 -3.42 -1.08
C SER A 57 4.68 -3.16 -0.37
N VAL A 58 3.62 -3.92 -0.64
CA VAL A 58 2.36 -3.84 0.13
C VAL A 58 2.60 -4.18 1.59
N GLY A 59 3.42 -5.19 1.88
CA GLY A 59 3.82 -5.53 3.26
C GLY A 59 4.52 -4.36 3.95
N PHE A 60 5.48 -3.70 3.28
CA PHE A 60 6.13 -2.51 3.84
C PHE A 60 5.14 -1.36 4.11
N VAL A 61 4.19 -1.12 3.19
CA VAL A 61 3.11 -0.14 3.40
C VAL A 61 2.22 -0.52 4.58
N MET A 62 1.84 -1.79 4.70
CA MET A 62 1.05 -2.30 5.82
C MET A 62 1.75 -2.07 7.15
N ARG A 63 3.04 -2.41 7.22
CA ARG A 63 3.84 -2.21 8.43
C ARG A 63 3.85 -0.75 8.85
N GLU A 64 4.07 0.19 7.92
CA GLU A 64 4.08 1.63 8.26
C GLU A 64 2.71 2.09 8.79
N ILE A 65 1.60 1.51 8.30
CA ILE A 65 0.26 1.82 8.82
C ILE A 65 0.06 1.22 10.22
N MET A 66 0.56 0.02 10.46
CA MET A 66 0.44 -0.70 11.73
C MET A 66 1.32 -0.09 12.82
N GLU A 67 2.56 0.25 12.47
CA GLU A 67 3.59 0.77 13.36
C GLU A 67 4.21 2.04 12.76
N PRO A 68 3.50 3.19 12.79
CA PRO A 68 3.96 4.44 12.17
C PRO A 68 5.32 4.91 12.70
N GLY A 69 6.18 5.39 11.80
CA GLY A 69 7.52 5.87 12.10
C GLY A 69 8.57 4.75 12.20
N HIS A 70 8.18 3.49 12.12
CA HIS A 70 9.10 2.36 12.21
C HIS A 70 9.97 2.24 10.94
N SER A 71 9.43 2.55 9.76
CA SER A 71 10.20 2.47 8.49
C SER A 71 11.36 3.46 8.42
N TYR A 72 11.32 4.54 9.21
CA TYR A 72 12.44 5.49 9.31
C TYR A 72 13.65 4.88 10.03
N LEU A 73 13.41 4.12 11.09
CA LEU A 73 14.47 3.50 11.90
C LEU A 73 15.00 2.21 11.26
N ASN A 74 14.09 1.40 10.69
CA ASN A 74 14.44 0.08 10.15
C ASN A 74 13.80 -0.16 8.76
N PRO A 75 14.25 0.57 7.71
CA PRO A 75 13.60 0.55 6.39
C PRO A 75 13.65 -0.80 5.66
N LYS A 76 14.54 -1.70 6.06
CA LYS A 76 14.76 -3.00 5.39
C LYS A 76 14.20 -4.20 6.15
N THR A 77 13.81 -4.04 7.40
CA THR A 77 13.25 -5.16 8.16
C THR A 77 11.82 -5.43 7.66
N PHE A 78 11.35 -6.67 7.78
CA PHE A 78 9.96 -7.03 7.42
C PHE A 78 9.15 -7.55 8.63
N THR A 79 9.70 -7.54 9.84
CA THR A 79 9.04 -8.02 11.06
C THR A 79 8.19 -6.94 11.75
N LEU A 80 7.14 -7.31 12.48
CA LEU A 80 6.48 -6.33 13.37
C LEU A 80 7.18 -6.33 14.73
N ASP A 81 7.28 -5.18 15.39
CA ASP A 81 7.81 -5.10 16.75
C ASP A 81 6.82 -5.66 17.78
N LYS A 82 5.53 -5.43 17.54
CA LYS A 82 4.43 -5.77 18.45
C LYS A 82 3.37 -6.62 17.74
N PRO A 83 3.73 -7.82 17.22
CA PRO A 83 2.81 -8.67 16.46
C PRO A 83 1.57 -9.05 17.29
N GLU A 84 1.68 -9.15 18.61
CA GLU A 84 0.60 -9.51 19.54
C GLU A 84 -0.58 -8.52 19.56
N LYS A 85 -0.42 -7.32 18.98
CA LYS A 85 -1.49 -6.33 18.88
C LYS A 85 -2.48 -6.59 17.74
N TRP A 86 -2.15 -7.50 16.83
CA TRP A 86 -2.87 -7.68 15.58
C TRP A 86 -3.53 -9.05 15.49
N SER A 87 -4.61 -9.16 14.71
CA SER A 87 -5.30 -10.43 14.55
C SER A 87 -4.46 -11.43 13.76
N LEU A 88 -4.71 -12.72 13.98
CA LEU A 88 -4.00 -13.80 13.28
C LEU A 88 -4.14 -13.67 11.76
N GLU A 89 -5.35 -13.35 11.26
CA GLU A 89 -5.62 -13.21 9.83
C GLU A 89 -4.83 -12.05 9.21
N LEU A 90 -4.63 -10.97 9.95
CA LEU A 90 -3.83 -9.83 9.51
C LEU A 90 -2.35 -10.22 9.45
N LEU A 91 -1.83 -10.90 10.47
CA LEU A 91 -0.45 -11.39 10.51
C LEU A 91 -0.16 -12.41 9.40
N GLU A 92 -1.07 -13.35 9.16
CA GLU A 92 -0.97 -14.31 8.06
C GLU A 92 -0.99 -13.61 6.69
N PHE A 93 -1.88 -12.62 6.52
CA PHE A 93 -1.93 -11.83 5.31
C PHE A 93 -0.64 -11.05 5.07
N PHE A 94 -0.12 -10.40 6.13
CA PHE A 94 1.14 -9.66 6.11
C PHE A 94 2.32 -10.55 5.71
N GLU A 95 2.43 -11.74 6.30
CA GLU A 95 3.49 -12.68 5.96
C GLU A 95 3.39 -13.16 4.50
N LYS A 96 2.17 -13.40 4.02
CA LYS A 96 1.92 -13.80 2.63
C LYS A 96 2.38 -12.76 1.61
N THR A 97 2.41 -11.47 1.95
CA THR A 97 2.81 -10.45 0.98
C THR A 97 4.27 -10.56 0.55
N LYS A 98 5.12 -11.32 1.26
CA LYS A 98 6.52 -11.56 0.87
C LYS A 98 6.66 -12.30 -0.46
N ASN A 99 5.80 -13.29 -0.71
CA ASN A 99 6.03 -14.31 -1.74
C ASN A 99 4.78 -14.66 -2.56
N SER A 100 3.69 -13.91 -2.42
CA SER A 100 2.42 -14.19 -3.10
C SER A 100 2.15 -13.16 -4.19
N THR A 101 1.46 -13.55 -5.27
CA THR A 101 1.05 -12.59 -6.31
C THR A 101 -0.09 -11.69 -5.83
N GLY A 102 -0.31 -10.57 -6.53
CA GLY A 102 -1.44 -9.69 -6.23
C GLY A 102 -2.79 -10.41 -6.29
N THR A 103 -2.94 -11.35 -7.23
CA THR A 103 -4.12 -12.21 -7.37
C THR A 103 -4.30 -13.20 -6.22
N ASP A 104 -3.21 -13.80 -5.72
CA ASP A 104 -3.29 -14.71 -4.58
C ASP A 104 -3.72 -13.98 -3.31
N LEU A 105 -3.17 -12.78 -3.09
CA LEU A 105 -3.50 -11.94 -1.95
C LEU A 105 -4.94 -11.44 -1.99
N LEU A 106 -5.51 -11.19 -3.19
CA LEU A 106 -6.90 -10.80 -3.34
C LEU A 106 -7.90 -11.86 -2.85
N ASN A 107 -7.48 -13.13 -2.80
CA ASN A 107 -8.32 -14.23 -2.31
C ASN A 107 -8.15 -14.49 -0.80
N HIS A 108 -7.39 -13.67 -0.08
CA HIS A 108 -7.15 -13.88 1.35
C HIS A 108 -8.35 -13.51 2.22
N VAL A 109 -8.63 -14.32 3.25
CA VAL A 109 -9.77 -14.12 4.18
C VAL A 109 -9.74 -12.77 4.90
N PHE A 110 -8.55 -12.23 5.17
CA PHE A 110 -8.37 -10.91 5.78
C PHE A 110 -9.13 -9.80 5.03
N LEU A 111 -9.17 -9.86 3.69
CA LEU A 111 -9.83 -8.84 2.88
C LEU A 111 -11.36 -8.86 2.99
N ALA A 112 -11.96 -9.96 3.48
CA ALA A 112 -13.39 -10.05 3.73
C ALA A 112 -13.84 -9.10 4.86
N TYR A 113 -12.93 -8.67 5.74
CA TYR A 113 -13.19 -7.71 6.81
C TYR A 113 -13.09 -6.24 6.35
N SER A 114 -12.81 -5.98 5.07
CA SER A 114 -12.70 -4.62 4.54
C SER A 114 -14.04 -3.88 4.73
N PRO A 115 -14.06 -2.70 5.39
CA PRO A 115 -15.29 -1.92 5.59
C PRO A 115 -15.83 -1.29 4.29
N GLY A 116 -15.20 -1.57 3.15
CA GLY A 116 -15.63 -1.12 1.84
C GLY A 116 -15.07 0.24 1.41
N PRO A 117 -15.37 0.66 0.17
CA PRO A 117 -14.89 1.91 -0.38
C PRO A 117 -15.45 3.10 0.41
N GLY A 118 -14.59 4.07 0.69
CA GLY A 118 -14.97 5.33 1.36
C GLY A 118 -14.74 5.37 2.87
N CYS A 119 -14.33 4.27 3.50
CA CYS A 119 -13.90 4.25 4.91
C CYS A 119 -12.72 5.20 5.20
N LEU A 120 -11.94 5.53 4.16
CA LEU A 120 -10.83 6.48 4.23
C LEU A 120 -11.24 7.93 3.98
N SER A 121 -12.49 8.24 3.67
CA SER A 121 -12.92 9.63 3.43
C SER A 121 -12.76 10.50 4.69
N PRO A 122 -13.22 10.08 5.90
CA PRO A 122 -13.02 10.89 7.10
C PRO A 122 -11.54 11.18 7.43
N PRO A 123 -10.60 10.21 7.44
CA PRO A 123 -9.19 10.51 7.67
C PRO A 123 -8.56 11.31 6.52
N ALA A 124 -8.94 11.09 5.26
CA ALA A 124 -8.42 11.85 4.12
C ALA A 124 -8.82 13.34 4.18
N VAL A 125 -10.09 13.63 4.51
CA VAL A 125 -10.57 15.01 4.71
C VAL A 125 -9.83 15.68 5.88
N SER A 126 -9.68 14.95 7.00
CA SER A 126 -8.99 15.47 8.18
C SER A 126 -7.53 15.84 7.88
N ALA A 127 -6.79 14.93 7.22
CA ALA A 127 -5.41 15.19 6.80
C ALA A 127 -5.30 16.39 5.85
N GLY A 128 -6.20 16.51 4.88
CA GLY A 128 -6.23 17.65 3.95
C GLY A 128 -6.60 18.98 4.62
N CYS A 129 -7.41 18.96 5.67
CA CYS A 129 -7.71 20.16 6.47
C CYS A 129 -6.51 20.60 7.31
N LEU A 130 -5.77 19.65 7.90
CA LEU A 130 -4.57 19.94 8.70
C LEU A 130 -3.45 20.52 7.84
N SER A 131 -3.17 19.92 6.68
CA SER A 131 -2.12 20.40 5.77
C SER A 131 -2.38 21.84 5.29
N LYS A 132 -3.65 22.20 5.05
CA LYS A 132 -4.05 23.57 4.69
C LYS A 132 -3.88 24.57 5.83
N ARG A 133 -3.99 24.14 7.09
CA ARG A 133 -3.82 25.01 8.26
C ARG A 133 -2.35 25.28 8.59
N GLU A 134 -1.48 24.31 8.30
CA GLU A 134 -0.03 24.42 8.54
C GLU A 134 0.72 25.13 7.40
N TRP A 135 0.07 25.33 6.25
CA TRP A 135 0.60 26.14 5.15
C TRP A 135 0.72 27.62 5.55
N LYS A 136 1.94 28.03 5.91
CA LYS A 136 2.33 29.44 5.91
C LYS A 136 3.06 29.74 4.59
N PRO A 137 2.52 30.58 3.70
CA PRO A 137 3.32 31.07 2.58
C PRO A 137 4.50 31.85 3.17
N PHE A 138 5.71 31.53 2.72
CA PHE A 138 6.89 32.35 3.03
C PHE A 138 6.61 33.77 2.52
N GLY A 139 6.54 34.72 3.45
CA GLY A 139 6.57 36.15 3.18
C GLY A 139 7.99 36.68 3.30
#